data_AF-A0A3B8NJU6-F1
#
_entry.id   AF-A0A3B8NJU6-F1
#
_cell.length_a   1.000
_cell.length_b   1.000
_cell.length_c   1.000
_cell.angle_alpha   90.00
_cell.angle_beta   90.00
_cell.angle_gamma   90.00
#
_symmetry.space_group_name_H-M   'P 1'
#
loop_
_entity.id
_entity.type
_entity.pdbx_description
1 polymer ?
#
loop_
_entity_poly.entity_id
_entity_poly.type
_entity_poly.pdbx_seq_one_letter_code
_entity_poly.pdbx_strand_id
1 'polypeptide(L)'
;MPITIGAQNEGNGTRNNSVAGSMAIGLIKVYDRHLSPQTVETKYNAEAASFGRQPTIDIDQDSDGLLLSQEIELGTDPNDPDTDDDGFSDGDEVALGTDPLSADSKLSIQSITIAEDSSISIVWSSVPGKTYAIEASENLVDWTSIDTVSASDGTTTVYSDLDSNQKIQQFYRIRLAQ
;
A
#
# COMPACT_ATOMS: atom_id res chain seq x y z
N MET A 1 -27.44 -2.10 24.79
CA MET A 1 -28.39 -1.93 25.92
C MET A 1 -27.87 -0.81 26.80
N PRO A 2 -28.62 0.29 27.05
CA PRO A 2 -28.13 1.32 27.95
C PRO A 2 -28.18 0.79 29.40
N ILE A 3 -27.04 0.83 30.09
CA ILE A 3 -26.98 0.63 31.54
C ILE A 3 -27.54 1.89 32.20
N THR A 4 -28.54 1.74 33.07
CA THR A 4 -29.04 2.84 33.91
C THR A 4 -28.22 2.88 35.21
N ILE A 5 -27.40 3.92 35.39
CA ILE A 5 -26.46 4.04 36.53
C ILE A 5 -27.14 4.62 37.80
N GLY A 6 -28.41 5.05 37.72
CA GLY A 6 -29.16 5.48 38.90
C GLY A 6 -30.54 6.02 38.58
N ALA A 7 -31.43 5.96 39.57
CA ALA A 7 -32.65 6.76 39.62
C ALA A 7 -32.54 7.65 40.86
N GLN A 8 -32.87 8.95 40.74
CA GLN A 8 -32.94 9.80 41.92
C GLN A 8 -34.18 9.40 42.73
N ASN A 9 -33.97 8.96 43.97
CA ASN A 9 -35.07 8.76 44.91
C ASN A 9 -35.35 10.10 45.60
N GLU A 10 -36.63 10.45 45.75
CA GLU A 10 -37.04 11.56 46.62
C GLU A 10 -36.61 11.27 48.07
N GLY A 11 -36.63 12.28 48.95
CA GLY A 11 -36.29 12.12 50.37
C GLY A 11 -37.16 11.11 51.14
N ASN A 12 -38.24 10.60 50.52
CA ASN A 12 -39.14 9.57 51.03
C ASN A 12 -38.88 8.17 50.44
N GLY A 13 -37.83 7.98 49.63
CA GLY A 13 -37.46 6.68 49.04
C GLY A 13 -38.29 6.28 47.82
N THR A 14 -39.21 7.13 47.34
CA THR A 14 -40.00 6.85 46.12
C THR A 14 -39.20 7.24 44.88
N ARG A 15 -39.22 6.38 43.85
CA ARG A 15 -38.57 6.67 42.56
C ARG A 15 -39.22 7.88 41.90
N ASN A 16 -38.43 8.89 41.53
CA ASN A 16 -38.87 9.94 40.64
C ASN A 16 -38.54 9.58 39.19
N ASN A 17 -39.55 9.11 38.44
CA ASN A 17 -39.39 8.79 37.02
C ASN A 17 -39.25 10.03 36.10
N SER A 18 -39.49 11.24 36.61
CA SER A 18 -39.32 12.49 35.87
C SER A 18 -37.88 13.02 35.90
N VAL A 19 -37.00 12.45 36.74
CA VAL A 19 -35.56 12.80 36.83
C VAL A 19 -34.71 11.54 36.68
N ALA A 20 -34.98 10.76 35.63
CA ALA A 20 -34.11 9.66 35.21
C ALA A 20 -33.08 10.19 34.21
N GLY A 21 -31.84 10.42 34.67
CA GLY A 21 -30.71 10.66 33.79
C GLY A 21 -30.13 9.34 33.30
N SER A 22 -30.07 9.13 31.98
CA SER A 22 -29.27 8.05 31.39
C SER A 22 -27.88 8.58 31.06
N MET A 23 -26.83 7.95 31.57
CA MET A 23 -25.44 8.28 31.23
C MET A 23 -24.80 7.05 30.57
N ALA A 24 -24.44 7.16 29.29
CA ALA A 24 -23.73 6.12 28.57
C ALA A 24 -22.22 6.37 28.70
N ILE A 25 -21.51 5.45 29.36
CA ILE A 25 -20.05 5.53 29.55
C ILE A 25 -19.25 4.88 28.41
N GLY A 26 -19.95 4.23 27.46
CA GLY A 26 -19.35 3.62 26.27
C GLY A 26 -20.33 2.71 25.52
N LEU A 27 -20.02 2.44 24.26
CA LEU A 27 -20.71 1.48 23.41
C LEU A 27 -19.72 0.39 23.00
N ILE A 28 -20.01 -0.85 23.37
CA ILE A 28 -19.24 -2.02 22.94
C ILE A 28 -20.06 -2.75 21.89
N LYS A 29 -19.49 -2.92 20.69
CA LYS A 29 -20.05 -3.74 19.63
C LYS A 29 -19.23 -4.99 19.48
N VAL A 30 -19.88 -6.14 19.57
CA VAL A 30 -19.28 -7.45 19.35
C VAL A 30 -19.79 -7.96 18.01
N TYR A 31 -18.86 -8.36 17.15
CA TYR A 31 -19.17 -8.99 15.87
C TYR A 31 -18.84 -10.48 15.96
N ASP A 32 -19.68 -11.31 15.34
CA ASP A 32 -19.52 -12.76 15.23
C ASP A 32 -18.62 -13.18 14.05
N ARG A 33 -18.00 -12.19 13.37
CA ARG A 33 -17.07 -12.38 12.25
C ARG A 33 -15.87 -11.46 12.38
N HIS A 34 -14.76 -11.87 11.78
CA HIS A 34 -13.59 -11.01 11.60
C HIS A 34 -13.94 -9.80 10.71
N LEU A 35 -13.45 -8.62 11.08
CA LEU A 35 -13.57 -7.40 10.30
C LEU A 35 -12.17 -6.91 9.92
N SER A 36 -12.01 -6.33 8.73
CA SER A 36 -10.75 -5.68 8.36
C SER A 36 -10.52 -4.43 9.23
N PRO A 37 -9.26 -4.00 9.43
CA PRO A 37 -8.94 -2.76 10.12
C PRO A 37 -9.75 -1.55 9.62
N GLN A 38 -9.83 -1.38 8.30
CA GLN A 38 -10.57 -0.27 7.66
C GLN A 38 -12.08 -0.32 7.98
N THR A 39 -12.65 -1.52 8.07
CA THR A 39 -14.06 -1.71 8.43
C THR A 39 -14.32 -1.37 9.90
N VAL A 40 -13.38 -1.73 10.79
CA VAL A 40 -13.45 -1.39 12.21
C VAL A 40 -13.39 0.13 12.39
N GLU A 41 -12.44 0.78 11.71
CA GLU A 41 -12.26 2.22 11.74
C GLU A 41 -13.48 2.97 11.20
N THR A 42 -14.00 2.58 10.02
CA THR A 42 -15.21 3.19 9.45
C THR A 42 -16.39 3.14 10.43
N LYS A 43 -16.57 2.00 11.11
CA LYS A 43 -17.66 1.81 12.08
C LYS A 43 -17.44 2.62 13.36
N TYR A 44 -16.19 2.74 13.81
CA TYR A 44 -15.82 3.59 14.95
C TYR A 44 -16.08 5.06 14.62
N ASN A 45 -15.60 5.54 13.48
CA ASN A 45 -15.71 6.92 13.03
C ASN A 45 -17.16 7.38 12.80
N ALA A 46 -18.03 6.48 12.33
CA ALA A 46 -19.46 6.75 12.20
C ALA A 46 -20.15 7.11 13.53
N GLU A 47 -19.57 6.70 14.68
CA GLU A 47 -20.15 6.92 16.01
C GLU A 47 -19.27 7.78 16.91
N ALA A 48 -18.00 8.00 16.57
CA ALA A 48 -17.02 8.72 17.39
C ALA A 48 -17.54 10.10 17.84
N ALA A 49 -18.15 10.86 16.92
CA ALA A 49 -18.72 12.17 17.20
C ALA A 49 -19.88 12.10 18.23
N SER A 50 -20.63 11.00 18.27
CA SER A 50 -21.73 10.80 19.24
C SER A 50 -21.22 10.55 20.67
N PHE A 51 -19.93 10.24 20.82
CA PHE A 51 -19.25 10.05 22.11
C PHE A 51 -18.23 11.16 22.41
N GLY A 52 -18.29 12.29 21.69
CA GLY A 52 -17.38 13.42 21.89
C GLY A 52 -15.92 13.13 21.50
N ARG A 53 -15.68 12.10 20.68
CA ARG A 53 -14.37 11.82 20.09
C ARG A 53 -14.32 12.32 18.65
N GLN A 54 -13.13 12.75 18.23
CA GLN A 54 -12.89 13.00 16.81
C GLN A 54 -12.73 11.66 16.08
N PRO A 55 -13.27 11.51 14.86
CA PRO A 55 -12.96 10.40 13.98
C PRO A 55 -11.43 10.26 13.82
N THR A 56 -10.91 9.04 13.81
CA THR A 56 -9.56 8.81 13.27
C THR A 56 -9.62 9.12 11.78
N ILE A 57 -8.73 9.97 11.29
CA ILE A 57 -8.66 10.27 9.87
C ILE A 57 -7.58 9.35 9.32
N ASP A 58 -8.01 8.36 8.55
CA ASP A 58 -7.11 7.51 7.79
C ASP A 58 -6.59 8.36 6.63
N ILE A 59 -5.40 8.94 6.83
CA ILE A 59 -4.72 9.81 5.87
C ILE A 59 -3.44 9.12 5.42
N ASP A 60 -3.06 9.44 4.20
CA ASP A 60 -1.71 9.24 3.68
C ASP A 60 -0.84 10.40 4.24
N GLN A 61 0.03 10.07 5.19
CA GLN A 61 0.66 11.03 6.10
C GLN A 61 1.98 11.56 5.52
N ASP A 62 2.70 10.76 4.76
CA ASP A 62 3.94 11.10 4.06
C ASP A 62 3.76 11.25 2.53
N SER A 63 2.54 11.01 2.02
CA SER A 63 2.15 11.19 0.62
C SER A 63 2.79 10.19 -0.34
N ASP A 64 2.99 8.95 0.11
CA ASP A 64 3.60 7.87 -0.66
C ASP A 64 2.57 6.98 -1.41
N GLY A 65 1.28 7.19 -1.14
CA GLY A 65 0.17 6.44 -1.73
C GLY A 65 -0.44 5.36 -0.84
N LEU A 66 0.08 5.15 0.37
CA LEU A 66 -0.49 4.29 1.41
C LEU A 66 -1.21 5.13 2.47
N LEU A 67 -2.37 4.65 2.91
CA LEU A 67 -3.04 5.22 4.07
C LEU A 67 -2.40 4.68 5.35
N LEU A 68 -2.42 5.45 6.43
CA LEU A 68 -1.97 5.05 7.77
C LEU A 68 -2.44 3.63 8.16
N SER A 69 -3.68 3.26 7.85
CA SER A 69 -4.19 1.91 8.16
C SER A 69 -3.51 0.79 7.35
N GLN A 70 -3.12 1.07 6.11
CA GLN A 70 -2.37 0.14 5.25
C GLN A 70 -0.93 0.01 5.72
N GLU A 71 -0.30 1.13 6.09
CA GLU A 71 1.06 1.15 6.62
C GLU A 71 1.18 0.37 7.92
N ILE A 72 0.23 0.54 8.85
CA ILE A 72 0.15 -0.27 10.07
C ILE A 72 -0.02 -1.76 9.77
N GLU A 73 -0.76 -2.11 8.71
CA GLU A 73 -0.97 -3.51 8.30
C GLU A 73 0.28 -4.12 7.66
N LEU A 74 1.04 -3.32 6.90
CA LEU A 74 2.28 -3.71 6.23
C LEU A 74 3.49 -3.67 7.18
N GLY A 75 3.44 -2.84 8.23
CA GLY A 75 4.53 -2.61 9.17
C GLY A 75 5.48 -1.48 8.78
N THR A 76 5.11 -0.62 7.82
CA THR A 76 5.88 0.55 7.38
C THR A 76 5.74 1.73 8.36
N ASP A 77 6.63 2.73 8.29
CA ASP A 77 6.57 3.94 9.14
C ASP A 77 5.66 5.00 8.51
N PRO A 78 4.54 5.36 9.15
CA PRO A 78 3.59 6.34 8.60
C PRO A 78 4.09 7.77 8.40
N ASN A 79 5.36 8.06 8.69
CA ASN A 79 5.94 9.37 8.48
C ASN A 79 7.19 9.30 7.61
N ASP A 80 7.46 8.15 7.01
CA ASP A 80 8.62 7.90 6.18
C ASP A 80 8.18 7.18 4.90
N PRO A 81 8.19 7.87 3.75
CA PRO A 81 7.64 7.31 2.52
C PRO A 81 8.47 6.13 1.97
N ASP A 82 9.64 5.83 2.52
CA ASP A 82 10.60 4.79 2.10
C ASP A 82 11.16 4.13 3.37
N THR A 83 10.42 3.20 3.97
CA THR A 83 10.70 2.67 5.32
C THR A 83 12.05 1.95 5.42
N ASP A 84 12.51 1.34 4.34
CA ASP A 84 13.75 0.57 4.29
C ASP A 84 14.95 1.31 3.66
N ASP A 85 14.77 2.60 3.36
CA ASP A 85 15.77 3.54 2.85
C ASP A 85 16.42 3.08 1.53
N ASP A 86 15.67 2.46 0.63
CA ASP A 86 16.19 1.81 -0.56
C ASP A 86 16.09 2.64 -1.85
N GLY A 87 15.34 3.74 -1.77
CA GLY A 87 15.07 4.70 -2.84
C GLY A 87 13.73 4.50 -3.57
N PHE A 88 12.93 3.50 -3.20
CA PHE A 88 11.56 3.31 -3.66
C PHE A 88 10.59 3.59 -2.51
N SER A 89 9.44 4.21 -2.81
CA SER A 89 8.47 4.46 -1.75
C SER A 89 7.68 3.20 -1.41
N ASP A 90 7.24 3.06 -0.16
CA ASP A 90 6.51 1.89 0.31
C ASP A 90 5.27 1.62 -0.57
N GLY A 91 4.56 2.68 -0.95
CA GLY A 91 3.42 2.62 -1.87
C GLY A 91 3.76 2.16 -3.28
N ASP A 92 4.91 2.58 -3.83
CA ASP A 92 5.38 2.11 -5.15
C ASP A 92 5.74 0.62 -5.08
N GLU A 93 6.41 0.20 -4.02
CA GLU A 93 6.78 -1.19 -3.79
C GLU A 93 5.57 -2.12 -3.65
N VAL A 94 4.57 -1.71 -2.86
CA VAL A 94 3.30 -2.43 -2.73
C VAL A 94 2.59 -2.55 -4.08
N ALA A 95 2.59 -1.49 -4.90
CA ALA A 95 2.01 -1.53 -6.24
C ALA A 95 2.78 -2.48 -7.18
N LEU A 96 4.11 -2.50 -7.08
CA LEU A 96 5.00 -3.42 -7.80
C LEU A 96 4.89 -4.86 -7.29
N GLY A 97 4.41 -5.06 -6.07
CA GLY A 97 4.35 -6.36 -5.40
C GLY A 97 5.68 -6.79 -4.81
N THR A 98 6.54 -5.83 -4.48
CA THR A 98 7.76 -6.05 -3.70
C THR A 98 7.52 -5.87 -2.20
N ASP A 99 8.57 -5.89 -1.38
CA ASP A 99 8.45 -5.92 0.08
C ASP A 99 9.01 -4.61 0.65
N PRO A 100 8.16 -3.69 1.15
CA PRO A 100 8.56 -2.35 1.60
C PRO A 100 9.39 -2.32 2.89
N LEU A 101 9.69 -3.49 3.45
CA LEU A 101 10.53 -3.63 4.65
C LEU A 101 11.89 -4.26 4.34
N SER A 102 12.24 -4.37 3.07
CA SER A 102 13.40 -5.11 2.60
C SER A 102 14.05 -4.45 1.38
N ALA A 103 15.13 -3.70 1.62
CA ALA A 103 15.87 -2.93 0.60
C ALA A 103 16.44 -3.75 -0.58
N ASP A 104 16.47 -5.08 -0.45
CA ASP A 104 16.85 -6.02 -1.52
C ASP A 104 15.66 -6.42 -2.43
N SER A 105 14.44 -6.16 -2.00
CA SER A 105 13.18 -6.49 -2.66
C SER A 105 12.74 -5.32 -3.53
N LYS A 106 13.51 -5.00 -4.58
CA LYS A 106 13.14 -3.91 -5.50
C LYS A 106 13.31 -4.25 -6.96
N LEU A 107 12.59 -3.51 -7.80
CA LEU A 107 12.77 -3.55 -9.25
C LEU A 107 14.13 -2.92 -9.62
N SER A 108 15.10 -3.76 -9.99
CA SER A 108 16.44 -3.29 -10.37
C SER A 108 16.98 -4.05 -11.58
N ILE A 109 17.65 -3.32 -12.47
CA ILE A 109 18.42 -3.93 -13.57
C ILE A 109 19.70 -4.49 -12.97
N GLN A 110 19.88 -5.81 -13.07
CA GLN A 110 21.04 -6.52 -12.54
C GLN A 110 22.20 -6.56 -13.53
N SER A 111 21.90 -6.73 -14.82
CA SER A 111 22.93 -6.75 -15.86
C SER A 111 22.39 -6.37 -17.22
N ILE A 112 23.24 -5.72 -18.02
CA ILE A 112 23.02 -5.51 -19.45
C ILE A 112 24.27 -6.04 -20.16
N THR A 113 24.10 -7.03 -21.03
CA THR A 113 25.20 -7.68 -21.76
C THR A 113 24.95 -7.59 -23.26
N ILE A 114 26.01 -7.30 -24.02
CA ILE A 114 25.99 -7.37 -25.49
C ILE A 114 26.63 -8.71 -25.88
N ALA A 115 25.90 -9.56 -26.60
CA ALA A 115 26.40 -10.84 -27.09
C ALA A 115 27.21 -10.68 -28.39
N GLU A 116 27.93 -11.73 -28.81
CA GLU A 116 28.76 -11.71 -30.02
C GLU A 116 27.94 -11.44 -31.30
N ASP A 117 26.66 -11.79 -31.29
CA ASP A 117 25.71 -11.53 -32.37
C ASP A 117 25.10 -10.12 -32.32
N SER A 118 25.60 -9.24 -31.45
CA SER A 118 25.09 -7.88 -31.19
C SER A 118 23.69 -7.81 -30.58
N SER A 119 23.14 -8.93 -30.10
CA SER A 119 21.94 -8.90 -29.28
C SER A 119 22.22 -8.32 -27.90
N ILE A 120 21.25 -7.60 -27.34
CA ILE A 120 21.36 -7.02 -25.99
C ILE A 120 20.50 -7.86 -25.05
N SER A 121 21.14 -8.47 -24.05
CA SER A 121 20.49 -9.20 -22.98
C SER A 121 20.37 -8.33 -21.74
N ILE A 122 19.14 -8.13 -21.27
CA ILE A 122 18.82 -7.35 -20.07
C ILE A 122 18.27 -8.31 -19.03
N VAL A 123 18.83 -8.25 -17.82
CA VAL A 123 18.39 -9.04 -16.67
C VAL A 123 17.96 -8.10 -15.55
N TRP A 124 16.77 -8.29 -15.00
CA TRP A 124 16.25 -7.48 -13.89
C TRP A 124 15.55 -8.34 -12.85
N SER A 125 15.47 -7.83 -11.61
CA SER A 125 14.67 -8.39 -10.53
C SER A 125 13.19 -8.25 -10.85
N SER A 126 12.40 -9.33 -10.70
CA SER A 126 11.00 -9.36 -11.10
C SER A 126 10.13 -10.14 -10.13
N VAL A 127 8.87 -9.75 -10.02
CA VAL A 127 7.86 -10.43 -9.21
C VAL A 127 7.05 -11.39 -10.09
N PRO A 128 6.98 -12.69 -9.75
CA PRO A 128 6.21 -13.67 -10.52
C PRO A 128 4.76 -13.25 -10.77
N GLY A 129 4.28 -13.44 -12.00
CA GLY A 129 2.92 -13.11 -12.40
C GLY A 129 2.68 -11.64 -12.74
N LYS A 130 3.66 -10.74 -12.51
CA LYS A 130 3.62 -9.37 -13.02
C LYS A 130 4.09 -9.33 -14.48
N THR A 131 3.55 -8.39 -15.24
CA THR A 131 3.99 -8.12 -16.62
C THR A 131 4.75 -6.82 -16.65
N TYR A 132 5.88 -6.81 -17.36
CA TYR A 132 6.77 -5.68 -17.49
C TYR A 132 6.81 -5.19 -18.93
N ALA A 133 6.71 -3.89 -19.14
CA ALA A 133 6.97 -3.27 -20.43
C ALA A 133 8.45 -2.88 -20.52
N ILE A 134 9.08 -3.29 -21.63
CA ILE A 134 10.44 -2.91 -21.97
C ILE A 134 10.33 -1.72 -22.90
N GLU A 135 10.89 -0.60 -22.47
CA GLU A 135 10.89 0.63 -23.25
C GLU A 135 12.31 0.99 -23.63
N ALA A 136 12.47 1.49 -24.86
CA ALA A 136 13.75 1.93 -25.35
C ALA A 136 13.69 3.39 -25.83
N SER A 137 14.83 4.06 -25.75
CA SER A 137 14.99 5.43 -26.21
C SER A 137 16.35 5.62 -26.85
N GLU A 138 16.44 6.51 -27.85
CA GLU A 138 17.72 6.93 -28.44
C GLU A 138 18.27 8.21 -27.81
N ASN A 139 17.44 8.94 -27.04
CA ASN A 139 17.76 10.29 -26.59
C ASN A 139 17.37 10.57 -25.13
N LEU A 140 16.91 9.56 -24.38
CA LEU A 140 16.37 9.66 -23.01
C LEU A 140 15.08 10.47 -22.85
N VAL A 141 14.52 10.98 -23.95
CA VAL A 141 13.31 11.81 -23.95
C VAL A 141 12.14 11.05 -24.56
N ASP A 142 12.33 10.50 -25.76
CA ASP A 142 11.32 9.78 -26.50
C ASP A 142 11.47 8.29 -26.18
N TRP A 143 10.50 7.75 -25.44
CA TRP A 143 10.47 6.34 -25.03
C TRP A 143 9.41 5.60 -25.83
N THR A 144 9.80 4.46 -26.42
CA THR A 144 8.88 3.58 -27.14
C THR A 144 8.86 2.21 -26.46
N SER A 145 7.67 1.67 -26.23
CA SER A 145 7.51 0.29 -25.78
C SER A 145 7.91 -0.64 -26.93
N ILE A 146 8.95 -1.44 -26.70
CA ILE A 146 9.48 -2.38 -27.69
C ILE A 146 8.96 -3.80 -27.46
N ASP A 147 8.67 -4.16 -26.21
CA ASP A 147 8.06 -5.46 -25.89
C ASP A 147 7.39 -5.45 -24.51
N THR A 148 6.67 -6.53 -24.19
CA THR A 148 6.12 -6.84 -22.86
C THR A 148 6.46 -8.26 -22.46
N VAL A 149 7.01 -8.46 -21.26
CA VAL A 149 7.40 -9.77 -20.74
C VAL A 149 6.69 -10.03 -19.43
N SER A 150 5.97 -11.15 -19.33
CA SER A 150 5.42 -11.64 -18.07
C SER A 150 6.50 -12.39 -17.30
N ALA A 151 6.73 -11.98 -16.06
CA ALA A 151 7.64 -12.66 -15.16
C ALA A 151 7.09 -14.04 -14.79
N SER A 152 7.92 -15.04 -15.04
CA SER A 152 7.68 -16.43 -14.64
C SER A 152 7.95 -16.63 -13.14
N ASP A 153 8.01 -17.87 -12.69
CA ASP A 153 8.10 -18.29 -11.28
C ASP A 153 9.40 -17.86 -10.57
N GLY A 154 10.35 -17.26 -11.28
CA GLY A 154 11.63 -16.80 -10.74
C GLY A 154 11.62 -15.35 -10.26
N THR A 155 12.62 -14.98 -9.45
CA THR A 155 12.83 -13.61 -8.97
C THR A 155 13.54 -12.71 -9.98
N THR A 156 13.84 -13.22 -11.18
CA THR A 156 14.53 -12.48 -12.24
C THR A 156 13.90 -12.78 -13.59
N THR A 157 13.79 -11.76 -14.42
CA THR A 157 13.37 -11.89 -15.81
C THR A 157 14.51 -11.49 -16.74
N VAL A 158 14.60 -12.18 -17.87
CA VAL A 158 15.59 -11.94 -18.93
C VAL A 158 14.86 -11.57 -20.21
N TYR A 159 15.34 -10.53 -20.87
CA TYR A 159 14.89 -10.12 -22.20
C TYR A 159 16.08 -10.00 -23.14
N SER A 160 15.90 -10.43 -24.39
CA SER A 160 16.90 -10.30 -25.45
C SER A 160 16.35 -9.42 -26.57
N ASP A 161 16.93 -8.24 -26.74
CA ASP A 161 16.67 -7.38 -27.89
C ASP A 161 17.52 -7.87 -29.07
N LEU A 162 16.85 -8.49 -30.04
CA LEU A 162 17.46 -9.05 -31.26
C LEU A 162 17.51 -8.03 -32.41
N ASP A 163 16.82 -6.89 -32.27
CA ASP A 163 16.58 -5.93 -33.35
C ASP A 163 17.26 -4.57 -33.06
N SER A 164 18.36 -4.59 -32.30
CA SER A 164 19.18 -3.42 -31.98
C SER A 164 19.72 -2.67 -33.21
N ASN A 165 19.53 -3.22 -34.42
CA ASN A 165 19.61 -2.57 -35.75
C ASN A 165 20.73 -1.54 -35.90
N GLN A 166 21.93 -1.88 -35.43
CA GLN A 166 23.11 -1.01 -35.50
C GLN A 166 22.89 0.41 -34.92
N LYS A 167 22.02 0.54 -33.91
CA LYS A 167 21.88 1.79 -33.19
C LYS A 167 23.16 2.06 -32.41
N ILE A 168 23.78 3.20 -32.68
CA ILE A 168 25.05 3.61 -32.04
C ILE A 168 24.88 3.96 -30.56
N GLN A 169 23.64 4.17 -30.10
CA GLN A 169 23.28 4.40 -28.71
C GLN A 169 21.80 4.08 -28.51
N GLN A 170 21.50 3.27 -27.48
CA GLN A 170 20.14 2.98 -27.07
C GLN A 170 20.09 2.84 -25.55
N PHE A 171 19.05 3.41 -24.96
CA PHE A 171 18.74 3.37 -23.53
C PHE A 171 17.54 2.48 -23.31
N TYR A 172 17.52 1.78 -22.19
CA TYR A 172 16.45 0.88 -21.80
C TYR A 172 15.91 1.26 -20.43
N ARG A 173 14.61 1.10 -20.25
CA ARG A 173 13.98 1.09 -18.94
C ARG A 173 12.91 0.03 -18.89
N ILE A 174 12.69 -0.50 -17.69
CA ILE A 174 11.67 -1.49 -17.41
C ILE A 174 10.63 -0.83 -16.52
N ARG A 175 9.36 -1.02 -16.84
CA ARG A 175 8.25 -0.59 -15.99
C ARG A 175 7.21 -1.69 -15.84
N LEU A 176 6.39 -1.61 -14.80
CA LEU A 176 5.19 -2.43 -14.71
C LEU A 176 4.25 -2.11 -15.89
N ALA A 177 3.72 -3.14 -16.54
CA ALA A 177 2.66 -3.01 -17.52
C ALA A 177 1.31 -2.94 -16.77
N GLN A 178 0.51 -1.93 -17.10
CA GLN A 178 -0.86 -1.75 -16.59
C GLN A 178 -1.84 -2.69 -17.29
#